data_AF-A0A7J7ELG0-F1
#
_entry.id   AF-A0A7J7ELG0-F1
#
_cell.length_a   1.000
_cell.length_b   1.000
_cell.length_c   1.000
_cell.angle_alpha   90.00
_cell.angle_beta   90.00
_cell.angle_gamma   90.00
#
_symmetry.space_group_name_H-M   'P 1'
#
loop_
_entity.id
_entity.type
_entity.pdbx_description
1 polymer ?
#
loop_
_entity_poly.entity_id
_entity_poly.type
_entity_poly.pdbx_seq_one_letter_code
_entity_poly.pdbx_strand_id
1 'polypeptide(L)'
;MAVIDILLDKSLHTERVNIQRYMEYARLQEWDKFHIFSKRAKNLVPRRTPTALYCEGISRYTEGQVLYLQKQIEEQSENAQDSGVELLKNLENLVAQNTTGPVFYPRLYHLMAYVCLLMGDGQNCDLFLRTALQLSDTQGNVLEKCWLNMSNEWWHSSSEFTEDQWLQTVSSLPSWEKIVSGEVTMQDIQKNKFLMRVKVLDNPF
;
A
#
# COMPACT_ATOMS: atom_id res chain seq x y z
N MET A 1 6.04 -24.31 -28.04
CA MET A 1 6.02 -22.94 -27.53
C MET A 1 4.66 -22.54 -26.97
N ALA A 2 3.53 -22.75 -27.67
CA ALA A 2 2.19 -22.35 -27.20
C ALA A 2 1.73 -22.93 -25.83
N VAL A 3 2.15 -24.13 -25.43
CA VAL A 3 1.76 -24.73 -24.13
C VAL A 3 2.46 -24.05 -22.95
N ILE A 4 3.70 -23.58 -23.16
CA ILE A 4 4.48 -22.88 -22.12
C ILE A 4 3.88 -21.48 -21.88
N ASP A 5 3.47 -20.79 -22.94
CA ASP A 5 2.84 -19.46 -22.84
C ASP A 5 1.48 -19.50 -22.13
N ILE A 6 0.65 -20.52 -22.40
CA ILE A 6 -0.65 -20.70 -21.72
C ILE A 6 -0.48 -21.04 -20.24
N LEU A 7 0.55 -21.81 -19.88
CA LEU A 7 0.85 -22.15 -18.49
C LEU A 7 1.43 -20.94 -17.73
N LEU A 8 2.28 -20.14 -18.37
CA LEU A 8 2.79 -18.88 -17.83
C LEU A 8 1.66 -17.88 -17.58
N ASP A 9 0.72 -17.73 -18.51
CA ASP A 9 -0.42 -16.81 -18.38
C ASP A 9 -1.38 -17.21 -17.25
N LYS A 10 -1.69 -18.51 -17.13
CA LYS A 10 -2.49 -19.05 -16.01
C LYS A 10 -1.79 -18.91 -14.66
N SER A 11 -0.47 -19.09 -14.61
CA SER A 11 0.33 -18.87 -13.39
C SER A 11 0.30 -17.41 -12.99
N LEU A 12 0.61 -16.51 -13.92
CA LEU A 12 0.59 -15.06 -13.70
C LEU A 12 -0.79 -14.56 -13.26
N HIS A 13 -1.86 -15.09 -13.84
CA HIS A 13 -3.23 -14.77 -13.44
C HIS A 13 -3.53 -15.22 -12.00
N THR A 14 -3.20 -16.47 -11.66
CA THR A 14 -3.39 -17.02 -10.31
C THR A 14 -2.60 -16.23 -9.26
N GLU A 15 -1.37 -15.82 -9.60
CA GLU A 15 -0.51 -15.01 -8.74
C GLU A 15 -1.06 -13.61 -8.50
N ARG A 16 -1.55 -12.94 -9.55
CA ARG A 16 -2.22 -11.64 -9.42
C ARG A 16 -3.45 -11.73 -8.54
N VAL A 17 -4.26 -12.77 -8.73
CA VAL A 17 -5.46 -13.01 -7.90
C VAL A 17 -5.08 -13.21 -6.43
N ASN A 18 -3.99 -13.93 -6.14
CA ASN A 18 -3.55 -14.14 -4.77
C ASN A 18 -3.06 -12.85 -4.10
N ILE A 19 -2.25 -12.02 -4.79
CA ILE A 19 -1.78 -10.72 -4.27
C ILE A 19 -2.96 -9.74 -4.11
N GLN A 20 -3.91 -9.76 -5.04
CA GLN A 20 -5.11 -8.92 -4.98
C GLN A 20 -5.98 -9.28 -3.76
N ARG A 21 -6.29 -10.58 -3.58
CA ARG A 21 -7.09 -11.06 -2.43
C ARG A 21 -6.39 -10.81 -1.10
N TYR A 22 -5.07 -11.03 -1.05
CA TYR A 22 -4.25 -10.70 0.11
C TYR A 22 -4.43 -9.23 0.51
N MET A 23 -4.32 -8.31 -0.44
CA MET A 23 -4.45 -6.88 -0.21
C MET A 23 -5.90 -6.50 0.18
N GLU A 24 -6.91 -7.07 -0.49
CA GLU A 24 -8.32 -6.85 -0.13
C GLU A 24 -8.62 -7.26 1.31
N TYR A 25 -8.21 -8.46 1.73
CA TYR A 25 -8.44 -8.91 3.10
C TYR A 25 -7.66 -8.09 4.13
N ALA A 26 -6.47 -7.58 3.80
CA ALA A 26 -5.75 -6.66 4.67
C ALA A 26 -6.52 -5.35 4.89
N ARG A 27 -7.03 -4.74 3.81
CA ARG A 27 -7.81 -3.49 3.88
C ARG A 27 -9.17 -3.66 4.56
N LEU A 28 -9.77 -4.85 4.44
CA LEU A 28 -11.01 -5.22 5.15
C LEU A 28 -10.76 -5.71 6.59
N GLN A 29 -9.51 -5.84 7.03
CA GLN A 29 -9.13 -6.38 8.33
C GLN A 29 -9.64 -7.83 8.57
N GLU A 30 -9.77 -8.61 7.51
CA GLU A 30 -10.21 -10.02 7.52
C GLU A 30 -9.02 -10.96 7.73
N TRP A 31 -8.45 -10.95 8.94
CA TRP A 31 -7.13 -11.51 9.22
C TRP A 31 -7.00 -13.04 9.00
N ASP A 32 -8.04 -13.81 9.29
CA ASP A 32 -8.05 -15.26 9.04
C ASP A 32 -7.83 -15.57 7.55
N LYS A 33 -8.50 -14.83 6.67
CA LYS A 33 -8.36 -14.95 5.22
C LYS A 33 -7.03 -14.37 4.76
N PHE A 34 -6.62 -13.23 5.31
CA PHE A 34 -5.34 -12.60 5.04
C PHE A 34 -4.17 -13.59 5.21
N HIS A 35 -4.11 -14.35 6.30
CA HIS A 35 -3.03 -15.30 6.57
C HIS A 35 -2.93 -16.41 5.51
N ILE A 36 -4.06 -16.89 4.99
CA ILE A 36 -4.10 -17.91 3.92
C ILE A 36 -3.42 -17.38 2.64
N PHE A 37 -3.73 -16.14 2.25
CA PHE A 37 -3.20 -15.55 1.03
C PHE A 37 -1.80 -14.95 1.21
N SER A 38 -1.43 -14.52 2.42
CA SER A 38 -0.09 -14.02 2.77
C SER A 38 1.00 -15.07 2.51
N LYS A 39 0.79 -16.31 2.98
CA LYS A 39 1.74 -17.41 2.74
C LYS A 39 1.95 -17.69 1.26
N ARG A 40 0.91 -17.50 0.43
CA ARG A 40 0.99 -17.66 -1.02
C ARG A 40 1.74 -16.48 -1.66
N ALA A 41 1.41 -15.25 -1.28
CA ALA A 41 2.05 -14.03 -1.81
C ALA A 41 3.55 -13.98 -1.51
N LYS A 42 3.98 -14.33 -0.29
CA LYS A 42 5.39 -14.35 0.14
C LYS A 42 6.29 -15.17 -0.78
N ASN A 43 5.79 -16.27 -1.33
CA ASN A 43 6.58 -17.16 -2.20
C ASN A 43 6.68 -16.66 -3.66
N LEU A 44 5.86 -15.68 -4.04
CA LEU A 44 5.74 -15.18 -5.41
C LEU A 44 6.59 -13.94 -5.67
N VAL A 45 6.77 -13.12 -4.64
CA VAL A 45 7.50 -11.86 -4.69
C VAL A 45 8.99 -12.01 -5.03
N PRO A 46 9.78 -12.94 -4.44
CA PRO A 46 11.23 -12.98 -4.65
C PRO A 46 11.67 -13.44 -6.05
N ARG A 47 10.75 -13.92 -6.90
CA ARG A 47 11.07 -14.73 -8.09
C ARG A 47 11.18 -13.94 -9.39
N ARG A 48 11.15 -12.60 -9.37
CA ARG A 48 10.91 -11.83 -10.58
C ARG A 48 12.01 -10.82 -10.90
N THR A 49 12.32 -10.76 -12.20
CA THR A 49 13.06 -9.67 -12.82
C THR A 49 12.34 -8.34 -12.57
N PRO A 50 13.05 -7.24 -12.26
CA PRO A 50 12.45 -5.91 -12.06
C PRO A 50 11.70 -5.44 -13.32
N THR A 51 10.40 -5.65 -13.31
CA THR A 51 9.44 -5.28 -14.37
C THR A 51 8.33 -4.44 -13.74
N ALA A 52 7.58 -3.67 -14.53
CA ALA A 52 6.47 -2.88 -14.00
C ALA A 52 5.45 -3.73 -13.21
N LEU A 53 5.18 -4.96 -13.66
CA LEU A 53 4.31 -5.92 -12.99
C LEU A 53 4.88 -6.45 -11.68
N TYR A 54 6.20 -6.59 -11.60
CA TYR A 54 6.87 -6.91 -10.35
C TYR A 54 6.72 -5.75 -9.36
N CYS A 55 6.99 -4.52 -9.79
CA CYS A 55 6.89 -3.32 -8.95
C CYS A 55 5.46 -3.08 -8.43
N GLU A 56 4.45 -3.35 -9.24
CA GLU A 56 3.05 -3.32 -8.81
C GLU A 56 2.76 -4.41 -7.75
N GLY A 57 3.20 -5.64 -8.02
CA GLY A 57 2.98 -6.78 -7.12
C GLY A 57 3.67 -6.60 -5.76
N ILE A 58 4.93 -6.14 -5.75
CA ILE A 58 5.67 -5.87 -4.52
C ILE A 58 5.04 -4.71 -3.75
N SER A 59 4.60 -3.64 -4.42
CA SER A 59 3.95 -2.52 -3.74
C SER A 59 2.67 -2.96 -3.01
N ARG A 60 1.85 -3.82 -3.64
CA ARG A 60 0.64 -4.39 -2.99
C ARG A 60 0.97 -5.36 -1.87
N TYR A 61 1.99 -6.19 -2.05
CA TYR A 61 2.45 -7.11 -1.02
C TYR A 61 2.93 -6.34 0.21
N THR A 62 3.80 -5.35 0.02
CA THR A 62 4.35 -4.57 1.12
C THR A 62 3.28 -3.73 1.80
N GLU A 63 2.31 -3.19 1.06
CA GLU A 63 1.15 -2.52 1.66
C GLU A 63 0.42 -3.43 2.67
N GLY A 64 0.11 -4.68 2.29
CA GLY A 64 -0.53 -5.61 3.23
C GLY A 64 0.34 -5.94 4.44
N GLN A 65 1.67 -5.97 4.29
CA GLN A 65 2.60 -6.16 5.42
C GLN A 65 2.55 -4.97 6.38
N VAL A 66 2.45 -3.74 5.85
CA VAL A 66 2.32 -2.54 6.68
C VAL A 66 0.97 -2.50 7.40
N LEU A 67 -0.13 -2.91 6.76
CA LEU A 67 -1.43 -3.03 7.42
C LEU A 67 -1.44 -4.11 8.50
N TYR A 68 -0.69 -5.19 8.30
CA TYR A 68 -0.52 -6.20 9.34
C TYR A 68 0.36 -5.70 10.50
N LEU A 69 1.37 -4.85 10.25
CA LEU A 69 2.11 -4.16 11.30
C LEU A 69 1.19 -3.26 12.14
N GLN A 70 0.32 -2.49 11.49
CA GLN A 70 -0.70 -1.69 12.18
C GLN A 70 -1.52 -2.56 13.13
N LYS A 71 -2.04 -3.71 12.67
CA LYS A 71 -2.77 -4.66 13.52
C LYS A 71 -1.95 -5.11 14.73
N GLN A 72 -0.68 -5.47 14.52
CA GLN A 72 0.20 -5.90 15.60
C GLN A 72 0.39 -4.81 16.67
N ILE A 73 0.52 -3.55 16.24
CA ILE A 73 0.66 -2.41 17.14
C ILE A 73 -0.65 -2.16 17.90
N GLU A 74 -1.79 -2.19 17.20
CA GLU A 74 -3.12 -2.04 17.81
C GLU A 74 -3.43 -3.14 18.84
N GLU A 75 -2.95 -4.36 18.61
CA GLU A 75 -3.08 -5.50 19.53
C GLU A 75 -1.94 -5.59 20.56
N GLN A 76 -1.02 -4.62 20.59
CA GLN A 76 0.13 -4.59 21.49
C GLN A 76 0.96 -5.89 21.44
N SER A 77 1.14 -6.44 20.24
CA SER A 77 1.95 -7.65 20.05
C SER A 77 3.40 -7.39 20.46
N GLU A 78 3.98 -8.31 21.22
CA GLU A 78 5.35 -8.21 21.75
C GLU A 78 6.41 -7.97 20.67
N ASN A 79 6.19 -8.49 19.45
CA ASN A 79 7.13 -8.42 18.33
C ASN A 79 6.81 -7.30 17.32
N ALA A 80 5.86 -6.41 17.63
CA ALA A 80 5.42 -5.38 16.69
C ALA A 80 6.57 -4.43 16.31
N GLN A 81 7.40 -4.06 17.28
CA GLN A 81 8.53 -3.15 17.07
C GLN A 81 9.59 -3.77 16.14
N ASP A 82 10.02 -4.99 16.44
CA ASP A 82 10.99 -5.73 15.61
C ASP A 82 10.46 -5.94 14.18
N SER A 83 9.16 -6.24 14.05
CA SER A 83 8.48 -6.37 12.75
C SER A 83 8.49 -5.04 11.98
N GLY A 84 8.31 -3.91 12.67
CA GLY A 84 8.38 -2.58 12.07
C GLY A 84 9.77 -2.24 11.54
N VAL A 85 10.82 -2.53 12.32
CA VAL A 85 12.22 -2.32 11.91
C VAL A 85 12.58 -3.21 10.71
N GLU A 86 12.21 -4.49 10.74
CA GLU A 86 12.45 -5.41 9.63
C GLU A 86 11.73 -4.93 8.35
N LEU A 87 10.48 -4.50 8.48
CA LEU A 87 9.68 -4.03 7.36
C LEU A 87 10.26 -2.75 6.73
N LEU A 88 10.73 -1.81 7.56
CA LEU A 88 11.37 -0.58 7.08
C LEU A 88 12.65 -0.90 6.30
N LYS A 89 13.51 -1.78 6.85
CA LYS A 89 14.72 -2.24 6.17
C LYS A 89 14.42 -2.93 4.84
N ASN A 90 13.35 -3.73 4.78
CA ASN A 90 12.92 -4.37 3.54
C ASN A 90 12.47 -3.35 2.49
N LEU A 91 11.74 -2.31 2.89
CA LEU A 91 11.35 -1.20 2.01
C LEU A 91 12.56 -0.43 1.48
N GLU A 92 13.54 -0.11 2.33
CA GLU A 92 14.78 0.56 1.93
C GLU A 92 15.57 -0.28 0.92
N ASN A 93 15.69 -1.59 1.17
CA ASN A 93 16.33 -2.52 0.24
C ASN A 93 15.61 -2.55 -1.11
N LEU A 94 14.27 -2.49 -1.13
CA LEU A 94 13.50 -2.43 -2.38
C LEU A 94 13.79 -1.15 -3.16
N VAL A 95 13.92 -0.01 -2.49
CA VAL A 95 14.31 1.25 -3.15
C VAL A 95 15.73 1.14 -3.71
N ALA A 96 16.67 0.61 -2.94
CA ALA A 96 18.08 0.49 -3.35
C ALA A 96 18.31 -0.49 -4.51
N GLN A 97 17.54 -1.60 -4.57
CA GLN A 97 17.75 -2.66 -5.55
C GLN A 97 17.00 -2.45 -6.87
N ASN A 98 15.89 -1.70 -6.86
CA ASN A 98 15.03 -1.55 -8.05
C ASN A 98 15.37 -0.29 -8.83
N THR A 99 16.43 -0.31 -9.63
CA THR A 99 16.82 0.83 -10.49
C THR A 99 15.86 1.08 -11.66
N THR A 100 15.06 0.07 -12.03
CA THR A 100 14.10 0.13 -13.14
C THR A 100 12.70 0.41 -12.60
N GLY A 101 12.29 1.68 -12.64
CA GLY A 101 10.93 2.07 -12.25
C GLY A 101 10.80 3.21 -11.24
N PRO A 102 11.38 4.39 -11.49
CA PRO A 102 11.31 5.50 -10.53
C PRO A 102 9.86 5.91 -10.21
N VAL A 103 8.91 5.67 -11.13
CA VAL A 103 7.47 5.96 -10.98
C VAL A 103 6.83 5.30 -9.75
N PHE A 104 7.40 4.20 -9.25
CA PHE A 104 6.85 3.46 -8.10
C PHE A 104 7.47 3.88 -6.76
N TYR A 105 8.59 4.61 -6.77
CA TYR A 105 9.27 5.03 -5.55
C TYR A 105 8.40 5.90 -4.64
N PRO A 106 7.60 6.87 -5.15
CA PRO A 106 6.67 7.58 -4.30
C PRO A 106 5.81 6.67 -3.43
N ARG A 107 5.35 5.53 -3.97
CA ARG A 107 4.55 4.57 -3.20
C ARG A 107 5.36 3.86 -2.12
N LEU A 108 6.60 3.49 -2.39
CA LEU A 108 7.47 2.86 -1.38
C LEU A 108 7.77 3.83 -0.23
N TYR A 109 8.12 5.08 -0.55
CA TYR A 109 8.34 6.11 0.46
C TYR A 109 7.06 6.44 1.24
N HIS A 110 5.89 6.41 0.60
CA HIS A 110 4.60 6.53 1.28
C HIS A 110 4.41 5.42 2.33
N LEU A 111 4.73 4.16 1.99
CA LEU A 111 4.66 3.05 2.92
C LEU A 111 5.67 3.18 4.06
N MET A 112 6.91 3.62 3.77
CA MET A 112 7.93 3.87 4.79
C MET A 112 7.52 4.97 5.76
N ALA A 113 6.94 6.07 5.25
CA ALA A 113 6.40 7.14 6.07
C ALA A 113 5.32 6.60 7.03
N TYR A 114 4.42 5.76 6.51
CA TYR A 114 3.37 5.15 7.32
C TYR A 114 3.91 4.18 8.38
N VAL A 115 4.95 3.39 8.07
CA VAL A 115 5.63 2.56 9.08
C VAL A 115 6.23 3.44 10.18
N CYS A 116 6.92 4.52 9.83
CA CYS A 116 7.51 5.44 10.81
C CYS A 116 6.43 6.08 11.69
N LEU A 117 5.31 6.49 11.09
CA LEU A 117 4.16 7.02 11.81
C LEU A 117 3.60 6.03 12.83
N LEU A 118 3.38 4.76 12.43
CA LEU A 118 2.91 3.70 13.32
C LEU A 118 3.88 3.43 14.48
N MET A 119 5.18 3.58 14.22
CA MET A 119 6.26 3.34 15.18
C MET A 119 6.57 4.56 16.06
N GLY A 120 5.86 5.68 15.90
CA GLY A 120 6.08 6.91 16.66
C GLY A 120 7.30 7.74 16.20
N ASP A 121 7.91 7.41 15.07
CA ASP A 121 9.05 8.12 14.49
C ASP A 121 8.58 9.24 13.54
N GLY A 122 8.11 10.34 14.13
CA GLY A 122 7.60 11.49 13.39
C GLY A 122 8.63 12.12 12.45
N GLN A 123 9.92 12.14 12.84
CA GLN A 123 10.98 12.75 12.04
C GLN A 123 11.20 11.99 10.72
N ASN A 124 11.32 10.66 10.77
CA ASN A 124 11.48 9.87 9.56
C ASN A 124 10.18 9.76 8.76
N CYS A 125 9.02 9.80 9.42
CA CYS A 125 7.72 9.93 8.75
C CYS A 125 7.72 11.17 7.83
N ASP A 126 8.03 12.35 8.36
CA ASP A 126 8.07 13.61 7.60
C ASP A 126 9.12 13.61 6.50
N LEU A 127 10.27 12.97 6.73
CA LEU A 127 11.33 12.85 5.74
C LEU A 127 10.85 12.02 4.53
N PHE A 128 10.30 10.84 4.77
CA PHE A 128 9.84 9.95 3.70
C PHE A 128 8.62 10.52 2.97
N LEU A 129 7.70 11.17 3.69
CA LEU A 129 6.53 11.80 3.08
C LEU A 129 6.91 12.94 2.14
N ARG A 130 7.83 13.83 2.56
CA ARG A 130 8.37 14.90 1.70
C ARG A 130 9.10 14.33 0.49
N THR A 131 9.89 13.27 0.68
CA THR A 131 10.60 12.60 -0.41
C THR A 131 9.62 12.03 -1.45
N ALA A 132 8.55 11.37 -0.99
CA ALA A 132 7.51 10.83 -1.86
C ALA A 132 6.79 11.92 -2.68
N LEU A 133 6.49 13.06 -2.04
CA LEU A 133 5.86 14.21 -2.69
C LEU A 133 6.76 14.82 -3.77
N GLN A 134 8.03 15.08 -3.44
CA GLN A 134 9.00 15.63 -4.38
C GLN A 134 9.20 14.71 -5.60
N LEU A 135 9.28 13.39 -5.38
CA LEU A 135 9.38 12.42 -6.46
C LEU A 135 8.11 12.40 -7.32
N SER A 136 6.93 12.44 -6.70
CA SER A 136 5.65 12.49 -7.42
C SER A 136 5.55 13.72 -8.32
N ASP A 137 6.00 14.87 -7.81
CA ASP A 137 6.05 16.13 -8.57
C ASP A 137 7.01 16.04 -9.76
N THR A 138 8.24 15.58 -9.50
CA THR A 138 9.28 15.45 -10.53
C THR A 138 8.84 14.51 -11.65
N GLN A 139 8.07 13.47 -11.33
CA GLN A 139 7.61 12.45 -12.26
C GLN A 139 6.25 12.77 -12.91
N GLY A 140 5.57 13.83 -12.47
CA GLY A 140 4.20 14.13 -12.90
C GLY A 140 3.17 13.08 -12.45
N ASN A 141 3.42 12.36 -11.36
CA ASN A 141 2.50 11.36 -10.80
C ASN A 141 1.40 12.04 -9.97
N VAL A 142 0.44 12.63 -10.66
CA VAL A 142 -0.66 13.40 -10.05
C VAL A 142 -1.52 12.55 -9.10
N LEU A 143 -1.72 11.27 -9.43
CA LEU A 143 -2.52 10.36 -8.60
C LEU A 143 -1.82 10.09 -7.26
N GLU A 144 -0.55 9.70 -7.26
CA GLU A 144 0.17 9.46 -6.01
C GLU A 144 0.37 10.75 -5.21
N LYS A 145 0.63 11.89 -5.87
CA LYS A 145 0.69 13.19 -5.20
C LYS A 145 -0.60 13.51 -4.44
N CYS A 146 -1.76 13.32 -5.08
CA CYS A 146 -3.05 13.57 -4.45
C CYS A 146 -3.23 12.71 -3.19
N TRP A 147 -2.90 11.42 -3.29
CA TRP A 147 -2.99 10.49 -2.15
C TRP A 147 -2.01 10.80 -1.02
N LEU A 148 -0.80 11.23 -1.36
CA LEU A 148 0.20 11.67 -0.38
C LEU A 148 -0.29 12.92 0.37
N ASN A 149 -0.89 13.88 -0.34
CA ASN A 149 -1.46 15.08 0.29
C ASN A 149 -2.63 14.72 1.22
N MET A 150 -3.54 13.85 0.78
CA MET A 150 -4.64 13.37 1.65
C MET A 150 -4.10 12.68 2.90
N SER A 151 -3.06 11.85 2.75
CA SER A 151 -2.45 11.15 3.89
C SER A 151 -1.73 12.13 4.82
N ASN A 152 -1.02 13.12 4.26
CA ASN A 152 -0.37 14.17 5.02
C ASN A 152 -1.37 15.01 5.85
N GLU A 153 -2.46 15.44 5.22
CA GLU A 153 -3.54 16.15 5.90
C GLU A 153 -4.14 15.26 7.00
N TRP A 154 -4.40 13.99 6.70
CA TRP A 154 -5.00 13.06 7.65
C TRP A 154 -4.10 12.78 8.87
N TRP A 155 -2.81 12.54 8.66
CA TRP A 155 -1.88 12.17 9.72
C TRP A 155 -1.54 13.34 10.66
N HIS A 156 -1.66 14.58 10.18
CA HIS A 156 -1.29 15.78 10.93
C HIS A 156 -2.47 16.65 11.38
N SER A 157 -3.70 16.35 10.92
CA SER A 157 -4.89 17.07 11.38
C SER A 157 -5.39 16.49 12.69
N SER A 158 -5.57 17.35 13.69
CA SER A 158 -6.15 17.00 15.01
C SER A 158 -7.67 16.80 14.99
N SER A 159 -8.28 16.66 13.81
CA SER A 159 -9.72 16.51 13.64
C SER A 159 -10.13 15.05 13.76
N GLU A 160 -11.01 14.75 14.72
CA GLU A 160 -11.72 13.47 14.80
C GLU A 160 -12.59 13.32 13.54
N PHE A 161 -12.10 12.62 12.53
CA PHE A 161 -12.91 12.24 11.38
C PHE A 161 -13.52 10.84 11.56
N THR A 162 -14.82 10.79 11.27
CA THR A 162 -15.78 9.71 11.43
C THR A 162 -15.45 8.43 10.65
N GLU A 163 -15.73 7.28 11.32
CA GLU A 163 -15.98 5.90 10.85
C GLU A 163 -15.23 5.35 9.62
N ASP A 164 -15.11 4.02 9.52
CA ASP A 164 -14.43 3.36 8.39
C ASP A 164 -15.22 3.52 7.07
N GLN A 165 -15.02 4.67 6.41
CA GLN A 165 -15.65 4.98 5.13
C GLN A 165 -15.14 4.10 4.00
N TRP A 166 -14.07 3.30 4.14
CA TRP A 166 -13.57 2.49 3.02
C TRP A 166 -14.63 1.51 2.50
N LEU A 167 -15.39 0.87 3.40
CA LEU A 167 -16.50 -0.01 3.02
C LEU A 167 -17.60 0.72 2.24
N GLN A 168 -17.88 1.98 2.62
CA GLN A 168 -18.83 2.84 1.91
C GLN A 168 -18.26 3.30 0.55
N THR A 169 -16.98 3.68 0.51
CA THR A 169 -16.25 4.09 -0.70
C THR A 169 -16.21 2.96 -1.73
N VAL A 170 -15.89 1.72 -1.31
CA VAL A 170 -15.92 0.55 -2.19
C VAL A 170 -17.31 0.34 -2.78
N SER A 171 -18.36 0.54 -1.97
CA SER A 171 -19.75 0.41 -2.41
C SER A 171 -20.19 1.52 -3.36
N SER A 172 -19.52 2.67 -3.35
CA SER A 172 -19.80 3.82 -4.22
C SER A 172 -18.85 3.95 -5.42
N LEU A 173 -17.94 2.99 -5.65
CA LEU A 173 -16.99 3.07 -6.76
C LEU A 173 -17.75 3.14 -8.09
N PRO A 174 -17.40 4.08 -8.98
CA PRO A 174 -18.03 4.17 -10.29
C PRO A 174 -17.74 2.93 -11.13
N SER A 175 -18.72 2.51 -11.94
CA SER A 175 -18.49 1.42 -12.89
C SER A 175 -17.48 1.85 -13.96
N TRP A 176 -16.84 0.85 -14.58
CA TRP A 176 -15.88 1.12 -15.66
C TRP A 176 -16.55 1.85 -16.83
N GLU A 177 -17.83 1.58 -17.13
CA GLU A 177 -18.55 2.31 -18.18
C GLU A 177 -18.67 3.81 -17.85
N LYS A 178 -18.95 4.16 -16.59
CA LYS A 178 -19.06 5.57 -16.15
C LYS A 178 -17.74 6.31 -16.23
N ILE A 179 -16.63 5.62 -15.94
CA ILE A 179 -15.30 6.21 -16.05
C ILE A 179 -14.95 6.48 -17.52
N VAL A 180 -15.20 5.50 -18.40
CA VAL A 180 -14.89 5.62 -19.83
C VAL A 180 -15.81 6.61 -20.55
N SER A 181 -17.05 6.77 -20.08
CA SER A 181 -17.99 7.78 -20.62
C SER A 181 -17.66 9.22 -20.20
N GLY A 182 -16.69 9.41 -19.30
CA GLY A 182 -16.31 10.75 -18.80
C GLY A 182 -17.29 11.33 -17.79
N GLU A 183 -18.24 10.53 -17.29
CA GLU A 183 -19.21 10.94 -16.25
C GLU A 183 -18.57 11.06 -14.86
N VAL A 184 -17.34 10.58 -14.71
CA VAL A 184 -16.59 10.58 -13.44
C VAL A 184 -15.45 11.58 -13.52
N THR A 185 -15.38 12.51 -12.55
CA THR A 185 -14.29 13.49 -12.53
C THR A 185 -13.00 12.87 -12.01
N MET A 186 -11.84 13.45 -12.37
CA MET A 186 -10.55 13.01 -11.83
C MET A 186 -10.51 13.11 -10.29
N GLN A 187 -11.25 14.05 -9.69
CA GLN A 187 -11.38 14.19 -8.24
C GLN A 187 -12.14 13.01 -7.62
N ASP A 188 -13.13 12.45 -8.31
CA ASP A 188 -13.86 11.27 -7.85
C ASP A 188 -12.97 10.02 -7.90
N ILE A 189 -12.11 9.92 -8.91
CA ILE A 189 -11.13 8.83 -9.03
C ILE A 189 -10.07 8.92 -7.93
N GLN A 190 -9.61 10.13 -7.61
CA GLN A 190 -8.60 10.37 -6.58
C GLN A 190 -9.05 9.91 -5.18
N LYS A 191 -10.35 9.91 -4.88
CA LYS A 191 -10.90 9.47 -3.59
C LYS A 191 -10.98 7.94 -3.45
N ASN A 192 -10.75 7.17 -4.51
CA ASN A 192 -11.00 5.74 -4.54
C ASN A 192 -9.85 4.87 -4.02
N LYS A 193 -8.75 5.46 -3.53
CA LYS A 193 -7.67 4.69 -2.91
C LYS A 193 -7.89 4.56 -1.42
N PHE A 194 -7.61 3.36 -0.93
CA PHE A 194 -7.56 3.08 0.49
C PHE A 194 -6.57 4.04 1.18
N LEU A 195 -7.05 4.70 2.22
CA LEU A 195 -6.26 5.59 3.05
C LEU A 195 -5.67 4.81 4.23
N MET A 196 -4.37 4.96 4.45
CA MET A 196 -3.66 4.35 5.57
C MET A 196 -3.94 5.18 6.82
N ARG A 197 -4.71 4.62 7.76
CA ARG A 197 -5.28 5.35 8.90
C ARG A 197 -4.59 4.97 10.20
N VAL A 198 -4.23 5.97 10.99
CA VAL A 198 -3.84 5.77 12.39
C VAL A 198 -5.09 5.86 13.25
N LYS A 199 -5.38 4.83 14.05
CA LYS A 199 -6.27 5.03 15.21
C LYS A 199 -5.47 5.89 16.18
N VAL A 200 -6.04 6.99 16.67
CA VAL A 200 -5.45 7.75 17.78
C VAL A 200 -5.38 6.79 18.97
N LEU A 201 -4.27 6.06 19.05
CA LEU A 201 -3.86 5.40 20.26
C LEU A 201 -3.33 6.55 21.09
N ASP A 202 -4.02 6.86 22.19
CA ASP A 202 -3.38 7.56 23.30
C ASP A 202 -2.06 6.83 23.52
N ASN A 203 -0.99 7.54 23.19
CA ASN A 203 0.34 7.00 23.05
C ASN A 203 0.65 6.06 24.24
N PRO A 204 0.81 4.74 24.04
CA PRO A 204 1.08 3.83 25.14
C PRO A 204 2.56 3.88 25.58
N PHE A 205 3.36 4.77 24.98
CA PHE A 205 4.79 4.93 25.22
C PHE A 205 5.14 6.31 25.78
#